data_AF-K1RT96-F1
#
_entry.id   AF-K1RT96-F1
#
_cell.length_a   1.000
_cell.length_b   1.000
_cell.length_c   1.000
_cell.angle_alpha   90.00
_cell.angle_beta   90.00
_cell.angle_gamma   90.00
#
_symmetry.space_group_name_H-M   'P 1'
#
loop_
_entity.id
_entity.type
_entity.pdbx_description
1 polymer ?
#
loop_
_entity_poly.entity_id
_entity_poly.type
_entity_poly.pdbx_seq_one_letter_code
_entity_poly.pdbx_strand_id
1 'polypeptide(L)'
;FGVQIKTIRATVGPTITLYEIQPAEGVRISKIKNLEDDIALSLAALGIRIIAPIPGKGTIGIEVPNAKANIVSMESTLNSKKFQETKMELPIALGKTITNEVFMVDLAKIPHLLVAGATGQGKSVGLNAIITSLLYKKHPNELKLVLIDPKKVEFSVYSRIANKFMAAVPDEEEPI
;
A
#
# COMPACT_ATOMS: atom_id res chain seq x y z
N PHE A 1 30.20 4.89 13.55
CA PHE A 1 29.53 3.71 14.16
C PHE A 1 30.39 2.43 14.27
N GLY A 2 31.56 2.32 13.63
CA GLY A 2 32.42 1.13 13.79
C GLY A 2 31.75 -0.19 13.35
N VAL A 3 30.91 -0.10 12.31
CA VAL A 3 30.26 -1.23 11.64
C VAL A 3 30.81 -1.27 10.23
N GLN A 4 31.55 -2.33 9.88
CA GLN A 4 32.08 -2.49 8.54
C GLN A 4 31.02 -3.14 7.63
N ILE A 5 30.83 -2.57 6.45
CA ILE A 5 29.90 -3.05 5.43
C ILE A 5 30.73 -3.53 4.24
N LYS A 6 30.43 -4.73 3.74
CA LYS A 6 31.12 -5.31 2.59
C LYS A 6 30.61 -4.73 1.27
N THR A 7 29.29 -4.66 1.11
CA THR A 7 28.64 -4.13 -0.09
C THR A 7 27.33 -3.44 0.27
N ILE A 8 26.95 -2.44 -0.52
CA ILE A 8 25.66 -1.77 -0.43
C ILE A 8 25.02 -1.69 -1.81
N ARG A 9 23.70 -1.90 -1.89
CA ARG A 9 22.89 -1.70 -3.09
C ARG A 9 21.67 -0.87 -2.71
N ALA A 10 21.34 0.13 -3.52
CA ALA A 10 20.17 0.97 -3.30
C ALA A 10 19.10 0.66 -4.36
N THR A 11 17.85 0.52 -3.91
CA THR A 11 16.68 0.44 -4.78
C THR A 11 15.77 1.62 -4.45
N VAL A 12 15.63 2.55 -5.39
CA VAL A 12 14.83 3.77 -5.19
C VAL A 12 13.37 3.47 -5.53
N GLY A 13 12.51 3.55 -4.52
CA GLY A 13 11.06 3.48 -4.67
C GLY A 13 10.41 4.86 -4.72
N PRO A 14 9.07 4.92 -4.86
CA PRO A 14 8.34 6.19 -4.95
C PRO A 14 8.38 6.99 -3.64
N THR A 15 8.23 6.32 -2.50
CA THR A 15 8.13 6.96 -1.18
C THR A 15 9.36 6.71 -0.30
N ILE A 16 10.01 5.56 -0.48
CA ILE A 16 11.18 5.13 0.30
C ILE A 16 12.26 4.59 -0.62
N THR A 17 13.51 4.65 -0.17
CA THR A 17 14.65 3.97 -0.79
C THR A 17 15.10 2.83 0.11
N LEU A 18 15.21 1.62 -0.45
CA LEU A 18 15.73 0.45 0.25
C LEU A 18 17.24 0.34 0.01
N TYR A 19 18.02 0.44 1.08
CA TYR A 19 19.44 0.14 1.09
C TYR A 19 19.65 -1.29 1.58
N GLU A 20 20.04 -2.19 0.68
CA GLU A 20 20.43 -3.55 1.00
C GLU A 20 21.94 -3.57 1.31
N ILE A 21 22.29 -3.90 2.55
CA ILE A 21 23.66 -3.94 3.06
C ILE A 21 24.08 -5.37 3.37
N GLN A 22 25.31 -5.71 2.99
CA GLN A 22 25.98 -6.93 3.43
C GLN A 22 26.95 -6.57 4.56
N PRO A 23 26.72 -6.99 5.81
CA PRO A 23 27.68 -6.75 6.88
C PRO A 23 28.98 -7.53 6.64
N ALA A 24 30.11 -6.99 7.10
CA ALA A 24 31.38 -7.72 7.13
C ALA A 24 31.30 -8.91 8.12
N GLU A 25 32.20 -9.87 7.98
CA GLU A 25 32.28 -11.01 8.90
C GLU A 25 32.48 -10.54 10.35
N GLY A 26 31.81 -11.22 11.28
CA GLY A 26 31.87 -10.89 12.71
C GLY A 26 31.00 -9.71 13.17
N VAL A 27 30.36 -8.97 12.26
CA VAL A 27 29.42 -7.90 12.62
C VAL A 27 28.10 -8.50 13.10
N ARG A 28 27.73 -8.22 14.36
CA ARG A 28 26.46 -8.66 14.94
C ARG A 28 25.29 -7.81 14.40
N ILE A 29 24.22 -8.48 13.95
CA ILE A 29 23.00 -7.84 13.46
C ILE A 29 22.36 -6.92 14.52
N SER A 30 22.40 -7.32 15.79
CA SER A 30 21.88 -6.51 16.91
C SER A 30 22.56 -5.15 17.02
N LYS A 31 23.87 -5.07 16.72
CA LYS A 31 24.60 -3.79 16.73
C LYS A 31 24.06 -2.83 15.67
N ILE A 32 23.63 -3.34 14.51
CA ILE A 32 23.06 -2.52 13.44
C ILE A 32 21.65 -2.06 13.81
N LYS A 33 20.81 -2.97 14.34
CA LYS A 33 19.46 -2.63 14.81
C LYS A 33 19.48 -1.53 15.88
N ASN A 34 20.44 -1.58 16.79
CA ASN A 34 20.56 -0.59 17.87
C ASN A 34 21.01 0.80 17.39
N LEU A 35 21.45 0.94 16.13
CA LEU A 35 21.86 2.22 15.54
C LEU A 35 20.73 2.88 14.74
N GLU A 36 19.49 2.41 14.86
CA GLU A 36 18.35 2.90 14.08
C GLU A 36 18.19 4.42 14.20
N ASP A 37 18.13 4.93 15.44
CA ASP A 37 17.96 6.36 15.71
C ASP A 37 19.17 7.19 15.26
N ASP A 38 20.39 6.67 15.49
CA ASP A 38 21.63 7.34 15.11
C ASP A 38 21.78 7.46 13.57
N ILE A 39 21.38 6.42 12.85
CA ILE A 39 21.39 6.41 11.38
C ILE A 39 20.30 7.35 10.86
N ALA A 40 19.09 7.33 11.45
CA ALA A 40 18.02 8.25 11.08
C ALA A 40 18.45 9.72 11.26
N LEU A 41 19.08 10.02 12.39
CA LEU A 41 19.64 11.35 12.69
C LEU A 41 20.71 11.75 11.68
N SER A 42 21.65 10.85 11.37
CA SER A 42 22.74 11.11 10.41
C SER A 42 22.24 11.35 8.99
N LEU A 43 21.12 10.73 8.61
CA LEU A 43 20.48 10.90 7.31
C LEU A 43 19.47 12.05 7.27
N ALA A 44 19.26 12.76 8.40
CA ALA A 44 18.19 13.74 8.56
C ALA A 44 16.80 13.20 8.14
N ALA A 45 16.58 11.90 8.36
CA ALA A 45 15.33 11.24 8.03
C ALA A 45 14.35 11.36 9.21
N LEU A 46 13.04 11.47 8.91
CA LEU A 46 11.97 11.45 9.94
C LEU A 46 11.94 10.14 10.75
N GLY A 47 12.54 9.09 10.20
CA GLY A 47 12.69 7.75 10.77
C GLY A 47 13.21 6.81 9.70
N ILE A 48 13.76 5.66 10.10
CA ILE A 48 14.14 4.59 9.18
C ILE A 48 13.54 3.28 9.67
N ARG A 49 13.56 2.24 8.83
CA ARG A 49 13.15 0.89 9.24
C ARG A 49 14.20 -0.13 8.86
N ILE A 50 14.67 -0.90 9.84
CA ILE A 50 15.70 -1.93 9.64
C ILE A 50 15.06 -3.32 9.54
N ILE A 51 15.20 -3.96 8.38
CA ILE A 51 14.77 -5.33 8.09
C ILE A 51 16.00 -6.24 8.17
N ALA A 52 16.12 -7.03 9.24
CA ALA A 52 17.29 -7.89 9.42
C ALA A 52 16.97 -9.23 10.09
N PRO A 53 17.39 -10.37 9.47
CA PRO A 53 17.86 -10.52 8.08
C PRO A 53 16.70 -10.43 7.06
N ILE A 54 16.98 -10.05 5.81
CA ILE A 54 15.97 -10.14 4.75
C ILE A 54 15.71 -11.63 4.44
N PRO A 55 14.45 -12.12 4.50
CA PRO A 55 14.16 -13.53 4.22
C PRO A 55 14.69 -13.97 2.85
N GLY A 56 15.42 -15.09 2.82
CA GLY A 56 16.02 -15.62 1.59
C GLY A 56 17.25 -14.86 1.09
N LYS A 57 17.71 -13.80 1.79
CA LYS A 57 18.92 -13.06 1.45
C LYS A 57 19.83 -12.92 2.68
N GLY A 58 21.14 -13.10 2.52
CA GLY A 58 22.13 -12.95 3.60
C GLY A 58 22.43 -11.50 4.00
N THR A 59 21.50 -10.58 3.70
CA THR A 59 21.66 -9.12 3.78
C THR A 59 20.67 -8.50 4.74
N ILE A 60 20.93 -7.23 5.08
CA ILE A 60 20.08 -6.38 5.90
C ILE A 60 19.49 -5.29 5.00
N GLY A 61 18.21 -5.00 5.15
CA GLY A 61 17.53 -3.89 4.47
C GLY A 61 17.39 -2.70 5.41
N ILE A 62 17.70 -1.51 4.93
CA ILE A 62 17.39 -0.25 5.62
C ILE A 62 16.47 0.56 4.70
N GLU A 63 15.21 0.71 5.10
CA GLU A 63 14.24 1.55 4.40
C GLU A 63 14.36 2.98 4.91
N VAL A 64 14.70 3.90 4.01
CA VAL A 64 14.85 5.33 4.32
C VAL A 64 13.80 6.12 3.54
N PRO A 65 12.98 6.97 4.18
CA PRO A 65 12.05 7.86 3.50
C PRO A 65 12.76 8.77 2.49
N ASN A 66 12.18 8.92 1.31
CA ASN A 66 12.69 9.87 0.33
C ASN A 66 12.44 11.30 0.80
N ALA A 67 13.42 12.19 0.62
CA ALA A 67 13.27 13.61 0.93
C ALA A 67 12.12 14.27 0.15
N LYS A 68 11.87 13.80 -1.09
CA LYS A 68 10.69 14.15 -1.89
C LYS A 68 9.97 12.86 -2.27
N ALA A 69 8.94 12.51 -1.49
CA ALA A 69 8.09 11.36 -1.81
C ALA A 69 7.22 11.65 -3.04
N ASN A 70 7.19 10.72 -3.98
CA ASN A 70 6.32 10.82 -5.15
C ASN A 70 4.91 10.32 -4.80
N ILE A 71 3.90 11.07 -5.23
CA ILE A 71 2.51 10.67 -5.09
C ILE A 71 2.26 9.46 -6.00
N VAL A 72 1.74 8.38 -5.43
CA VAL A 72 1.24 7.24 -6.19
C VAL A 72 -0.21 7.56 -6.59
N SER A 73 -0.39 8.06 -7.81
CA SER A 73 -1.73 8.42 -8.28
C SER A 73 -2.55 7.17 -8.63
N MET A 74 -3.84 7.22 -8.30
CA MET A 74 -4.79 6.16 -8.66
C MET A 74 -4.90 6.01 -10.18
N GLU A 75 -4.89 7.13 -10.90
CA GLU A 75 -4.86 7.15 -12.37
C GLU A 75 -3.68 6.35 -12.94
N SER A 76 -2.45 6.55 -12.45
CA SER A 76 -1.28 5.81 -12.94
C SER A 76 -1.37 4.30 -12.67
N THR A 77 -2.11 3.93 -11.62
CA THR A 77 -2.30 2.55 -11.19
C THR A 77 -3.36 1.87 -12.06
N LEU A 78 -4.50 2.55 -12.27
CA LEU A 78 -5.59 2.09 -13.14
C LEU A 78 -5.14 1.99 -14.60
N ASN A 79 -4.36 2.95 -15.11
CA ASN A 79 -3.85 2.93 -16.48
C ASN A 79 -2.68 1.96 -16.69
N SER A 80 -2.22 1.26 -15.65
CA SER A 80 -1.15 0.29 -15.78
C SER A 80 -1.61 -0.94 -16.58
N LYS A 81 -0.70 -1.48 -17.40
CA LYS A 81 -0.95 -2.74 -18.13
C LYS A 81 -1.42 -3.87 -17.21
N LYS A 82 -0.83 -3.95 -16.01
CA LYS A 82 -1.17 -4.94 -14.99
C LYS A 82 -2.65 -4.88 -14.60
N PHE A 83 -3.20 -3.68 -14.37
CA PHE A 83 -4.61 -3.49 -14.03
C PHE A 83 -5.53 -3.68 -15.24
N GLN A 84 -5.16 -3.13 -16.40
CA GLN A 84 -5.97 -3.21 -17.62
C GLN A 84 -6.15 -4.65 -18.10
N GLU A 85 -5.09 -5.47 -18.06
CA GLU A 85 -5.10 -6.84 -18.58
C GLU A 85 -5.37 -7.91 -17.50
N THR A 86 -5.64 -7.50 -16.25
CA THR A 86 -5.89 -8.46 -15.17
C THR A 86 -7.13 -9.32 -15.45
N LYS A 87 -7.01 -10.61 -15.13
CA LYS A 87 -8.08 -11.62 -15.16
C LYS A 87 -8.64 -11.94 -13.77
N MET A 88 -8.24 -11.17 -12.75
CA MET A 88 -8.76 -11.31 -11.39
C MET A 88 -10.27 -11.07 -11.37
N GLU A 89 -10.96 -11.78 -10.48
CA GLU A 89 -12.42 -11.68 -10.38
C GLU A 89 -12.86 -10.40 -9.70
N LEU A 90 -12.19 -9.98 -8.63
CA LEU A 90 -12.46 -8.71 -7.95
C LEU A 90 -11.13 -7.98 -7.68
N PRO A 91 -10.48 -7.42 -8.72
CA PRO A 91 -9.17 -6.81 -8.55
C PRO A 91 -9.26 -5.52 -7.75
N ILE A 92 -8.42 -5.44 -6.73
CA ILE A 92 -8.19 -4.26 -5.93
C ILE A 92 -6.75 -3.81 -6.14
N ALA A 93 -6.56 -2.57 -6.57
CA ALA A 93 -5.25 -1.95 -6.61
C ALA A 93 -5.00 -1.17 -5.31
N LEU A 94 -3.95 -1.55 -4.58
CA LEU A 94 -3.63 -0.98 -3.27
C LEU A 94 -2.53 0.09 -3.33
N GLY A 95 -1.80 0.17 -4.45
CA GLY A 95 -0.75 1.16 -4.66
C GLY A 95 0.43 0.58 -5.40
N LYS A 96 1.64 1.00 -5.02
CA LYS A 96 2.90 0.52 -5.62
C LYS A 96 3.86 0.01 -4.57
N THR A 97 4.65 -0.99 -4.96
CA THR A 97 5.75 -1.51 -4.15
C THR A 97 6.95 -0.56 -4.17
N ILE A 98 7.97 -0.88 -3.35
CA ILE A 98 9.27 -0.19 -3.37
C ILE A 98 10.00 -0.31 -4.71
N THR A 99 9.65 -1.29 -5.53
CA THR A 99 10.18 -1.45 -6.90
C THR A 99 9.35 -0.72 -7.94
N ASN A 100 8.42 0.14 -7.51
CA ASN A 100 7.48 0.90 -8.36
C ASN A 100 6.52 0.01 -9.17
N GLU A 101 6.34 -1.25 -8.77
CA GLU A 101 5.37 -2.14 -9.39
C GLU A 101 3.99 -1.94 -8.77
N VAL A 102 2.95 -1.96 -9.60
CA VAL A 102 1.56 -1.88 -9.14
C VAL A 102 1.23 -3.12 -8.31
N PHE A 103 0.86 -2.90 -7.05
CA PHE A 103 0.46 -3.94 -6.11
C PHE A 103 -1.06 -4.09 -6.13
N MET A 104 -1.52 -5.29 -6.48
CA MET A 104 -2.95 -5.61 -6.58
C MET A 104 -3.21 -6.98 -5.98
N VAL A 105 -4.43 -7.14 -5.47
CA VAL A 105 -4.95 -8.38 -4.90
C VAL A 105 -6.30 -8.69 -5.51
N ASP A 106 -6.68 -9.96 -5.49
CA ASP A 106 -8.00 -10.40 -5.93
C ASP A 106 -8.89 -10.63 -4.70
N LEU A 107 -9.88 -9.76 -4.49
CA LEU A 107 -10.77 -9.84 -3.33
C LEU A 107 -11.51 -11.19 -3.27
N ALA A 108 -11.80 -11.81 -4.42
CA ALA A 108 -12.46 -13.11 -4.45
C ALA A 108 -11.59 -14.23 -3.83
N LYS A 109 -10.25 -14.08 -3.87
CA LYS A 109 -9.31 -15.04 -3.27
C LYS A 109 -9.02 -14.74 -1.80
N ILE A 110 -9.25 -13.51 -1.37
CA ILE A 110 -9.17 -13.08 0.03
C ILE A 110 -10.54 -12.52 0.45
N PRO A 111 -11.54 -13.41 0.65
CA PRO A 111 -12.95 -13.03 0.62
C PRO A 111 -13.35 -11.98 1.67
N HIS A 112 -12.50 -11.77 2.69
CA HIS A 112 -12.68 -10.75 3.71
C HIS A 112 -11.38 -9.98 3.91
N LEU A 113 -11.51 -8.66 4.03
CA LEU A 113 -10.41 -7.73 4.25
C LEU A 113 -10.73 -6.84 5.45
N LEU A 114 -9.83 -6.80 6.43
CA LEU A 114 -9.89 -5.86 7.55
C LEU A 114 -8.98 -4.66 7.26
N VAL A 115 -9.53 -3.45 7.26
CA VAL A 115 -8.78 -2.20 7.09
C VAL A 115 -8.88 -1.36 8.36
N ALA A 116 -7.73 -1.12 9.00
CA ALA A 116 -7.63 -0.32 10.21
C ALA A 116 -6.55 0.77 10.06
N GLY A 117 -6.76 1.91 10.72
CA GLY A 117 -5.83 3.03 10.71
C GLY A 117 -6.36 4.23 11.49
N ALA A 118 -5.45 4.97 12.12
CA ALA A 118 -5.77 6.22 12.81
C ALA A 118 -6.18 7.32 11.81
N THR A 119 -6.84 8.36 12.31
CA THR A 119 -7.19 9.55 11.51
C THR A 119 -5.94 10.15 10.87
N GLY A 120 -6.03 10.49 9.58
CA GLY A 120 -4.91 11.06 8.82
C GLY A 120 -3.94 10.05 8.22
N GLN A 121 -4.02 8.75 8.57
CA GLN A 121 -3.13 7.71 8.03
C GLN A 121 -3.54 7.21 6.63
N GLY A 122 -4.53 7.84 5.99
CA GLY A 122 -4.97 7.49 4.64
C GLY A 122 -6.00 6.34 4.55
N LYS A 123 -6.61 5.91 5.66
CA LYS A 123 -7.65 4.85 5.67
C LYS A 123 -8.77 5.14 4.68
N SER A 124 -9.36 6.33 4.75
CA SER A 124 -10.48 6.74 3.88
C SER A 124 -10.07 6.76 2.41
N VAL A 125 -8.87 7.24 2.11
CA VAL A 125 -8.31 7.21 0.74
C VAL A 125 -8.13 5.76 0.26
N GLY A 126 -7.63 4.87 1.11
CA GLY A 126 -7.49 3.44 0.81
C GLY A 126 -8.82 2.74 0.53
N LEU A 127 -9.86 3.03 1.31
CA LEU A 127 -11.21 2.50 1.06
C LEU A 127 -11.77 2.98 -0.28
N ASN A 128 -11.60 4.27 -0.59
CA ASN A 128 -12.00 4.82 -1.89
C ASN A 128 -11.20 4.19 -3.05
N ALA A 129 -9.90 3.89 -2.85
CA ALA A 129 -9.08 3.20 -3.85
C ALA A 129 -9.58 1.77 -4.11
N ILE A 130 -10.02 1.06 -3.07
CA ILE A 130 -10.65 -0.26 -3.19
C ILE A 130 -11.92 -0.18 -4.04
N ILE A 131 -12.86 0.70 -3.64
CA ILE A 131 -14.13 0.85 -4.34
C ILE A 131 -13.90 1.28 -5.80
N THR A 132 -13.01 2.25 -6.02
CA THR A 132 -12.68 2.74 -7.37
C THR A 132 -12.08 1.64 -8.25
N SER A 133 -11.21 0.78 -7.70
CA SER A 133 -10.65 -0.36 -8.44
C SER A 133 -11.75 -1.28 -8.98
N LEU A 134 -12.75 -1.59 -8.14
CA LEU A 134 -13.85 -2.46 -8.52
C LEU A 134 -14.76 -1.78 -9.55
N LEU A 135 -15.11 -0.50 -9.35
CA LEU A 135 -15.95 0.27 -10.26
C LEU A 135 -15.32 0.44 -11.67
N TYR A 136 -14.01 0.58 -11.75
CA TYR A 136 -13.30 0.71 -13.04
C TYR A 136 -13.15 -0.63 -13.78
N LYS A 137 -13.35 -1.77 -13.10
CA LYS A 137 -13.18 -3.09 -13.71
C LYS A 137 -14.47 -3.83 -13.96
N LYS A 138 -15.52 -3.59 -13.15
CA LYS A 138 -16.74 -4.41 -13.17
C LYS A 138 -17.93 -3.66 -13.73
N HIS A 139 -18.68 -4.36 -14.57
CA HIS A 139 -19.98 -3.87 -15.02
C HIS A 139 -20.97 -3.87 -13.84
N PRO A 140 -21.94 -2.94 -13.76
CA PRO A 140 -22.96 -2.92 -12.71
C PRO A 140 -23.82 -4.20 -12.56
N ASN A 141 -23.76 -5.11 -13.53
CA ASN A 141 -24.44 -6.41 -13.48
C ASN A 141 -23.57 -7.51 -12.84
N GLU A 142 -22.27 -7.28 -12.73
CA GLU A 142 -21.30 -8.20 -12.14
C GLU A 142 -20.93 -7.82 -10.70
N LEU A 143 -21.21 -6.57 -10.30
CA LEU A 143 -20.85 -6.03 -8.99
C LEU A 143 -22.01 -5.23 -8.41
N LYS A 144 -22.37 -5.57 -7.17
CA LYS A 144 -23.20 -4.75 -6.29
C LYS A 144 -22.46 -4.49 -4.99
N LEU A 145 -22.62 -3.27 -4.48
CA LEU A 145 -21.99 -2.79 -3.25
C LEU A 145 -23.06 -2.52 -2.21
N VAL A 146 -22.70 -2.78 -0.95
CA VAL A 146 -23.45 -2.33 0.24
C VAL A 146 -22.48 -1.48 1.04
N LEU A 147 -22.75 -0.20 1.25
CA LEU A 147 -21.81 0.78 1.79
C LEU A 147 -22.30 1.39 3.12
N ILE A 148 -22.08 0.67 4.21
CA ILE A 148 -22.50 1.10 5.54
C ILE A 148 -21.59 2.23 6.05
N ASP A 149 -22.09 3.47 6.04
CA ASP A 149 -21.43 4.65 6.60
C ASP A 149 -22.25 5.27 7.74
N PRO A 150 -22.02 4.87 9.01
CA PRO A 150 -22.81 5.35 10.13
C PRO A 150 -22.65 6.84 10.40
N LYS A 151 -21.61 7.50 9.84
CA LYS A 151 -21.39 8.94 10.00
C LYS A 151 -21.84 9.74 8.78
N LYS A 152 -22.18 9.09 7.67
CA LYS A 152 -22.52 9.70 6.36
C LYS A 152 -21.48 10.71 5.85
N VAL A 153 -20.19 10.50 6.14
CA VAL A 153 -19.10 11.42 5.75
C VAL A 153 -18.29 10.89 4.57
N GLU A 154 -18.05 9.58 4.51
CA GLU A 154 -17.03 8.98 3.66
C GLU A 154 -17.58 8.54 2.30
N PHE A 155 -18.81 7.99 2.26
CA PHE A 155 -19.34 7.34 1.06
C PHE A 155 -20.50 8.07 0.38
N SER A 156 -20.89 9.25 0.87
CA SER A 156 -21.95 10.08 0.28
C SER A 156 -21.70 10.44 -1.19
N VAL A 157 -20.43 10.48 -1.60
CA VAL A 157 -20.02 10.70 -3.00
C VAL A 157 -20.55 9.64 -3.98
N TYR A 158 -20.76 8.41 -3.51
CA TYR A 158 -21.21 7.29 -4.34
C TYR A 158 -22.72 7.25 -4.59
N SER A 159 -23.50 8.14 -3.94
CA SER A 159 -24.95 8.28 -4.16
C SER A 159 -25.32 8.45 -5.65
N ARG A 160 -24.47 9.12 -6.44
CA ARG A 160 -24.69 9.36 -7.88
C ARG A 160 -24.70 8.10 -8.74
N ILE A 161 -24.08 7.01 -8.26
CA ILE A 161 -24.00 5.72 -8.97
C ILE A 161 -24.82 4.63 -8.28
N ALA A 162 -25.55 4.98 -7.22
CA ALA A 162 -26.26 4.04 -6.37
C ALA A 162 -27.25 3.17 -7.15
N ASN A 163 -28.04 3.78 -8.04
CA ASN A 163 -29.02 3.08 -8.87
C ASN A 163 -28.44 1.97 -9.76
N LYS A 164 -27.14 2.03 -10.08
CA LYS A 164 -26.45 1.03 -10.90
C LYS A 164 -25.66 0.05 -10.05
N PHE A 165 -24.95 0.52 -9.04
CA PHE A 165 -23.95 -0.29 -8.33
C PHE A 165 -24.32 -0.64 -6.89
N MET A 166 -25.30 0.00 -6.26
CA MET A 166 -25.69 -0.34 -4.89
C MET A 166 -26.79 -1.40 -4.88
N ALA A 167 -26.73 -2.27 -3.87
CA ALA A 167 -27.88 -3.08 -3.50
C ALA A 167 -28.82 -2.23 -2.63
N ALA A 168 -30.12 -2.40 -2.83
CA ALA A 168 -31.14 -1.79 -2.00
C ALA A 168 -32.01 -2.91 -1.40
N VAL A 169 -32.44 -2.72 -0.16
CA VAL A 169 -33.45 -3.60 0.45
C VAL A 169 -34.81 -3.19 -0.11
N PRO A 170 -35.69 -4.13 -0.49
CA PRO A 170 -37.07 -3.80 -0.82
C PRO A 170 -37.70 -3.01 0.34
N ASP A 171 -38.37 -1.91 0.04
CA ASP A 171 -39.07 -1.02 1.00
C ASP A 171 -38.21 -0.03 1.80
N GLU A 172 -36.91 0.09 1.52
CA GLU A 172 -36.07 1.20 2.02
C GLU A 172 -35.72 2.19 0.89
N GLU A 173 -35.92 3.49 1.14
CA GLU A 173 -35.61 4.55 0.18
C GLU A 173 -34.10 4.84 0.06
N GLU A 174 -33.33 4.53 1.10
CA GLU A 174 -31.88 4.72 1.11
C GLU A 174 -31.16 3.40 0.79
N PRO A 175 -30.29 3.36 -0.24
CA PRO A 175 -29.41 2.22 -0.46
C PRO A 175 -28.42 2.10 0.72
N ILE A 176 -28.33 0.91 1.31
CA ILE A 176 -27.41 0.59 2.41
C ILE A 176 -25.97 0.52 1.92
#